data_AF-A0A3P7M6D0-F1
#
_entry.id   AF-A0A3P7M6D0-F1
#
_cell.length_a   1.000
_cell.length_b   1.000
_cell.length_c   1.000
_cell.angle_alpha   90.00
_cell.angle_beta   90.00
_cell.angle_gamma   90.00
#
_symmetry.space_group_name_H-M   'P 1'
#
loop_
_entity.id
_entity.type
_entity.pdbx_description
1 polymer ?
#
loop_
_entity_poly.entity_id
_entity_poly.type
_entity_poly.pdbx_seq_one_letter_code
_entity_poly.pdbx_strand_id
1 'polypeptide(L)'
;SLAILREQSTSTWLSVTAKGVNLEEFIDFHAPINLNEDFEPVCPELLSPSPLLTLDHLPAYHLRHQFIYYKPEKGLTDAFLKLGKGKERIEVVAKRLKDAMELSFSQDKMGVHWSLSTASALYWRVKGDAVNALKCLRQSLNSAPSDMRDVALVSMANIYQQAGLLHSALIAGGFALKISPKLVAIHFTLANIYASLEKYQHALMFYYSTLSMQTNFEPAKERIRTIYCFAENSSL
;
A
#
# COMPACT_ATOMS: atom_id res chain seq x y z
N SER A 1 -21.68 -0.81 -17.67
CA SER A 1 -21.75 -1.94 -16.71
C SER A 1 -21.01 -1.58 -15.44
N LEU A 2 -21.56 -1.84 -14.25
CA LEU A 2 -20.94 -1.63 -12.92
C LEU A 2 -19.54 -2.28 -12.80
N ALA A 3 -19.19 -3.18 -13.71
CA ALA A 3 -17.86 -3.76 -13.86
C ALA A 3 -16.74 -2.71 -14.07
N ILE A 4 -17.00 -1.58 -14.76
CA ILE A 4 -15.94 -0.60 -15.11
C ILE A 4 -15.38 0.11 -13.87
N LEU A 5 -16.22 0.37 -12.86
CA LEU A 5 -15.75 0.92 -11.57
C LEU A 5 -15.03 -0.12 -10.70
N ARG A 6 -15.31 -1.41 -10.90
CA ARG A 6 -14.67 -2.52 -10.17
C ARG A 6 -13.37 -2.98 -10.80
N GLU A 7 -13.21 -2.89 -12.12
CA GLU A 7 -12.15 -3.63 -12.83
C GLU A 7 -10.75 -3.02 -12.72
N GLN A 8 -10.61 -1.71 -12.47
CA GLN A 8 -9.30 -1.10 -12.23
C GLN A 8 -9.45 0.12 -11.32
N SER A 9 -9.54 -0.10 -10.01
CA SER A 9 -9.35 1.03 -9.08
C SER A 9 -7.86 1.35 -9.01
N THR A 10 -7.52 2.60 -9.34
CA THR A 10 -6.14 3.08 -9.34
C THR A 10 -5.63 3.03 -7.91
N SER A 11 -4.77 2.05 -7.63
CA SER A 11 -4.25 1.86 -6.30
C SER A 11 -3.18 2.90 -5.98
N THR A 12 -3.17 3.36 -4.74
CA THR A 12 -2.20 4.36 -4.30
C THR A 12 -0.96 3.71 -3.73
N TRP A 13 0.16 4.41 -3.93
CA TRP A 13 1.41 4.14 -3.24
C TRP A 13 1.86 5.42 -2.54
N LEU A 14 1.97 5.35 -1.22
CA LEU A 14 2.64 6.37 -0.42
C LEU A 14 4.09 5.93 -0.24
N SER A 15 5.02 6.60 -0.93
CA SER A 15 6.44 6.28 -0.80
C SER A 15 6.96 6.65 0.58
N VAL A 16 7.80 5.80 1.16
CA VAL A 16 8.54 6.10 2.39
C VAL A 16 9.43 7.34 2.22
N THR A 17 9.94 7.58 1.00
CA THR A 17 10.74 8.77 0.68
C THR A 17 9.92 10.06 0.75
N ALA A 18 8.61 10.00 0.49
CA ALA A 18 7.72 11.16 0.65
C ALA A 18 7.53 11.55 2.12
N LYS A 19 7.92 10.68 3.06
CA LYS A 19 7.94 10.91 4.51
C LYS A 19 9.35 11.24 5.02
N GLY A 20 10.29 11.55 4.14
CA GLY A 20 11.65 11.97 4.49
C GLY A 20 12.63 10.83 4.74
N VAL A 21 12.25 9.56 4.48
CA VAL A 21 13.17 8.44 4.62
C VAL A 21 14.16 8.41 3.45
N ASN A 22 15.46 8.44 3.76
CA ASN A 22 16.51 8.17 2.79
C ASN A 22 16.79 6.66 2.72
N LEU A 23 16.36 6.00 1.64
CA LEU A 23 16.58 4.56 1.48
C LEU A 23 18.05 4.19 1.24
N GLU A 24 18.90 5.12 0.81
CA GLU A 24 20.34 4.88 0.62
C GLU A 24 21.08 4.62 1.94
N GLU A 25 20.49 5.00 3.08
CA GLU A 25 21.04 4.68 4.41
C GLU A 25 20.89 3.19 4.76
N PHE A 26 19.97 2.49 4.08
CA PHE A 26 19.63 1.10 4.39
C PHE A 26 19.94 0.14 3.23
N ILE A 27 20.00 0.65 2.00
CA ILE A 27 20.18 -0.15 0.78
C ILE A 27 21.47 0.28 0.09
N ASP A 28 22.40 -0.66 -0.04
CA ASP A 28 23.57 -0.47 -0.91
C ASP A 28 23.16 -0.69 -2.38
N PHE A 29 23.09 0.42 -3.14
CA PHE A 29 22.78 0.41 -4.57
C PHE A 29 24.00 0.15 -5.47
N HIS A 30 25.20 0.10 -4.91
CA HIS A 30 26.46 -0.11 -5.65
C HIS A 30 26.96 -1.55 -5.52
N ALA A 31 26.56 -2.27 -4.47
CA ALA A 31 26.90 -3.67 -4.29
C ALA A 31 26.48 -4.52 -5.51
N PRO A 32 27.36 -5.43 -5.99
CA PRO A 32 27.00 -6.39 -7.02
C PRO A 32 25.96 -7.37 -6.48
N ILE A 33 25.00 -7.75 -7.32
CA ILE A 33 23.89 -8.62 -6.93
C ILE A 33 24.03 -9.99 -7.60
N ASN A 34 24.01 -11.04 -6.78
CA ASN A 34 23.92 -12.43 -7.23
C ASN A 34 22.45 -12.87 -7.30
N LEU A 35 21.96 -13.15 -8.51
CA LEU A 35 20.59 -13.61 -8.75
C LEU A 35 20.47 -15.14 -8.93
N ASN A 36 21.55 -15.89 -8.68
CA ASN A 36 21.49 -17.35 -8.66
C ASN A 36 20.85 -17.90 -7.37
N GLU A 37 20.67 -17.05 -6.37
CA GLU A 37 19.99 -17.34 -5.11
C GLU A 37 18.57 -16.76 -5.12
N ASP A 38 17.77 -17.14 -4.13
CA ASP A 38 16.45 -16.54 -3.92
C ASP A 38 16.56 -15.02 -3.68
N PHE A 39 15.75 -14.26 -4.41
CA PHE A 39 15.77 -12.80 -4.44
C PHE A 39 14.54 -12.15 -3.82
N GLU A 40 13.53 -12.92 -3.45
CA GLU A 40 12.29 -12.36 -2.96
C GLU A 40 12.45 -11.88 -1.50
N PRO A 41 11.96 -10.68 -1.14
CA PRO A 41 12.13 -10.15 0.20
C PRO A 41 11.30 -10.93 1.22
N VAL A 42 11.96 -11.40 2.28
CA VAL A 42 11.33 -12.20 3.33
C VAL A 42 11.13 -11.35 4.59
N CYS A 43 9.88 -11.02 4.88
CA CYS A 43 9.54 -10.35 6.14
C CYS A 43 9.47 -11.38 7.28
N PRO A 44 10.12 -11.13 8.44
CA PRO A 44 10.11 -12.07 9.56
C PRO A 44 8.73 -12.18 10.20
N GLU A 45 8.48 -13.28 10.90
CA GLU A 45 7.30 -13.40 11.77
C GLU A 45 7.48 -12.54 13.02
N LEU A 46 6.39 -11.91 13.44
CA LEU A 46 6.36 -11.10 14.66
C LEU A 46 6.23 -12.02 15.89
N LEU A 47 7.16 -11.93 16.83
CA LEU A 47 7.17 -12.78 18.03
C LEU A 47 6.04 -12.45 19.02
N SER A 48 5.72 -11.17 19.20
CA SER A 48 4.66 -10.72 20.13
C SER A 48 4.03 -9.41 19.66
N PRO A 49 3.37 -9.39 18.48
CA PRO A 49 2.74 -8.18 17.97
C PRO A 49 1.51 -7.81 18.80
N SER A 50 1.23 -6.52 18.91
CA SER A 50 -0.07 -6.05 19.40
C SER A 50 -1.13 -6.25 18.31
N PRO A 51 -2.18 -7.08 18.51
CA PRO A 51 -3.20 -7.33 17.49
C PRO A 51 -4.00 -6.09 17.07
N LEU A 52 -4.03 -5.07 17.93
CA LEU A 52 -4.63 -3.78 17.62
C LEU A 52 -3.71 -2.95 16.73
N LEU A 53 -2.40 -2.97 17.01
CA LEU A 53 -1.41 -2.23 16.22
C LEU A 53 -1.28 -2.78 14.80
N THR A 54 -1.20 -4.11 14.66
CA THR A 54 -0.99 -4.77 13.36
C THR A 54 -2.29 -5.07 12.61
N LEU A 55 -3.44 -4.66 13.18
CA LEU A 55 -4.78 -4.90 12.65
C LEU A 55 -5.17 -6.39 12.53
N ASP A 56 -4.54 -7.26 13.32
CA ASP A 56 -4.81 -8.70 13.29
C ASP A 56 -6.25 -9.03 13.68
N HIS A 57 -6.89 -8.18 14.49
CA HIS A 57 -8.30 -8.32 14.90
C HIS A 57 -9.30 -8.15 13.74
N LEU A 58 -8.87 -7.65 12.57
CA LEU A 58 -9.76 -7.45 11.43
C LEU A 58 -10.03 -8.78 10.69
N PRO A 59 -11.24 -8.95 10.11
CA PRO A 59 -11.54 -10.10 9.25
C PRO A 59 -10.54 -10.26 8.10
N ALA A 60 -10.00 -9.17 7.58
CA ALA A 60 -9.03 -9.21 6.49
C ALA A 60 -7.70 -9.90 6.85
N TYR A 61 -7.26 -9.83 8.11
CA TYR A 61 -6.12 -10.63 8.54
C TYR A 61 -6.46 -12.12 8.51
N HIS A 62 -7.61 -12.50 9.04
CA HIS A 62 -8.03 -13.91 9.17
C HIS A 62 -8.31 -14.55 7.79
N LEU A 63 -8.82 -13.76 6.84
CA LEU A 63 -9.16 -14.19 5.49
C LEU A 63 -8.01 -14.01 4.47
N ARG A 64 -6.81 -13.59 4.89
CA ARG A 64 -5.70 -13.23 3.97
C ARG A 64 -5.31 -14.32 2.97
N HIS A 65 -5.48 -15.60 3.34
CA HIS A 65 -5.21 -16.75 2.45
C HIS A 65 -6.34 -17.02 1.45
N GLN A 66 -7.48 -16.36 1.60
CA GLN A 66 -8.68 -16.50 0.77
C GLN A 66 -8.88 -15.30 -0.16
N PHE A 67 -7.86 -14.45 -0.34
CA PHE A 67 -7.91 -13.32 -1.28
C PHE A 67 -7.76 -13.79 -2.73
N ILE A 68 -8.52 -14.79 -3.13
CA ILE A 68 -8.45 -15.48 -4.44
C ILE A 68 -8.69 -14.55 -5.63
N TYR A 69 -9.27 -13.37 -5.40
CA TYR A 69 -9.53 -12.36 -6.43
C TYR A 69 -8.56 -11.18 -6.38
N TYR A 70 -7.64 -11.12 -5.41
CA TYR A 70 -6.62 -10.08 -5.39
C TYR A 70 -5.65 -10.31 -6.56
N LYS A 71 -5.49 -9.29 -7.40
CA LYS A 71 -4.70 -9.35 -8.62
C LYS A 71 -3.40 -8.54 -8.48
N PRO A 72 -2.34 -8.88 -9.23
CA PRO A 72 -1.13 -8.09 -9.31
C PRO A 72 -1.41 -6.61 -9.63
N GLU A 73 -0.90 -5.70 -8.80
CA GLU A 73 -1.08 -4.26 -8.97
C GLU A 73 -0.04 -3.69 -9.96
N LYS A 74 -0.15 -4.06 -11.24
CA LYS A 74 0.85 -3.75 -12.29
C LYS A 74 1.21 -2.26 -12.41
N GLY A 75 0.26 -1.36 -12.14
CA GLY A 75 0.48 0.09 -12.15
C GLY A 75 1.50 0.58 -11.10
N LEU A 76 1.87 -0.26 -10.13
CA LEU A 76 2.88 0.04 -9.12
C LEU A 76 4.30 -0.36 -9.53
N THR A 77 4.48 -1.02 -10.67
CA THR A 77 5.78 -1.52 -11.12
C THR A 77 6.79 -0.39 -11.26
N ASP A 78 6.42 0.73 -11.88
CA ASP A 78 7.31 1.88 -12.04
C ASP A 78 7.66 2.53 -10.70
N ALA A 79 6.70 2.57 -9.76
CA ALA A 79 6.94 3.08 -8.42
C ALA A 79 7.94 2.18 -7.67
N PHE A 80 7.84 0.86 -7.83
CA PHE A 80 8.77 -0.10 -7.27
C PHE A 80 10.18 0.04 -7.88
N LEU A 81 10.29 0.10 -9.21
CA LEU A 81 11.57 0.25 -9.89
C LEU A 81 12.28 1.57 -9.55
N LYS A 82 11.52 2.64 -9.28
CA LYS A 82 12.08 3.91 -8.80
C LYS A 82 12.78 3.79 -7.44
N LEU A 83 12.44 2.79 -6.61
CA LEU A 83 13.22 2.49 -5.40
C LEU A 83 14.65 2.05 -5.74
N GLY A 84 14.84 1.33 -6.86
CA GLY A 84 16.14 0.93 -7.42
C GLY A 84 16.73 1.89 -8.44
N LYS A 85 16.52 3.20 -8.28
CA LYS A 85 16.99 4.25 -9.21
C LYS A 85 16.45 4.13 -10.65
N GLY A 86 15.42 3.31 -10.89
CA GLY A 86 14.63 3.25 -12.12
C GLY A 86 15.25 2.53 -13.32
N LYS A 87 16.49 2.02 -13.22
CA LYS A 87 17.18 1.32 -14.32
C LYS A 87 17.39 -0.17 -14.06
N GLU A 88 17.14 -0.62 -12.84
CA GLU A 88 17.34 -1.99 -12.43
C GLU A 88 16.16 -2.88 -12.80
N ARG A 89 16.40 -4.20 -12.88
CA ARG A 89 15.32 -5.18 -13.04
C ARG A 89 14.60 -5.39 -11.71
N ILE A 90 13.35 -5.84 -11.75
CA ILE A 90 12.54 -6.10 -10.54
C ILE A 90 13.28 -7.04 -9.58
N GLU A 91 13.93 -8.09 -10.08
CA GLU A 91 14.66 -9.07 -9.29
C GLU A 91 15.87 -8.46 -8.58
N VAL A 92 16.53 -7.48 -9.21
CA VAL A 92 17.67 -6.77 -8.61
C VAL A 92 17.21 -5.91 -7.44
N VAL A 93 16.14 -5.12 -7.63
CA VAL A 93 15.58 -4.29 -6.55
C VAL A 93 15.05 -5.16 -5.41
N ALA A 94 14.41 -6.29 -5.74
CA ALA A 94 13.93 -7.26 -4.75
C ALA A 94 15.09 -7.88 -3.94
N LYS A 95 16.18 -8.32 -4.60
CA LYS A 95 17.35 -8.86 -3.91
C LYS A 95 18.02 -7.82 -3.01
N ARG A 96 18.14 -6.57 -3.48
CA ARG A 96 18.65 -5.46 -2.65
C ARG A 96 17.82 -5.24 -1.39
N LEU A 97 16.48 -5.29 -1.52
CA LEU A 97 15.59 -5.20 -0.37
C LEU A 97 15.75 -6.39 0.57
N LYS A 98 15.84 -7.61 0.05
CA LYS A 98 16.10 -8.82 0.84
C LYS A 98 17.38 -8.67 1.67
N ASP A 99 18.48 -8.29 1.03
CA ASP A 99 19.80 -8.17 1.68
C ASP A 99 19.81 -7.05 2.73
N ALA A 100 19.18 -5.91 2.42
CA ALA A 100 19.00 -4.82 3.37
C ALA A 100 18.17 -5.22 4.59
N MET A 101 17.12 -6.03 4.39
CA MET A 101 16.28 -6.53 5.49
C MET A 101 17.03 -7.51 6.39
N GLU A 102 17.80 -8.43 5.81
CA GLU A 102 18.64 -9.37 6.57
C GLU A 102 19.68 -8.61 7.40
N LEU A 103 20.34 -7.62 6.80
CA LEU A 103 21.28 -6.75 7.50
C LEU A 103 20.60 -6.00 8.64
N SER A 104 19.46 -5.35 8.37
CA SER A 104 18.68 -4.62 9.37
C SER A 104 18.26 -5.52 10.55
N PHE A 105 17.79 -6.73 10.26
CA PHE A 105 17.38 -7.69 11.29
C PHE A 105 18.55 -8.17 12.15
N SER A 106 19.75 -8.29 11.56
CA SER A 106 20.96 -8.68 12.30
C SER A 106 21.46 -7.61 13.27
N GLN A 107 21.20 -6.33 12.96
CA GLN A 107 21.69 -5.19 13.73
C GLN A 107 20.72 -4.71 14.82
N ASP A 108 19.41 -4.87 14.60
CA ASP A 108 18.38 -4.36 15.51
C ASP A 108 17.52 -5.50 16.09
N LYS A 109 17.54 -5.60 17.43
CA LYS A 109 16.68 -6.56 18.15
C LYS A 109 15.19 -6.27 17.98
N MET A 110 14.81 -5.05 17.59
CA MET A 110 13.43 -4.66 17.30
C MET A 110 12.93 -5.16 15.93
N GLY A 111 13.83 -5.73 15.12
CA GLY A 111 13.52 -6.40 13.86
C GLY A 111 13.88 -5.56 12.63
N VAL A 112 13.22 -5.86 11.50
CA VAL A 112 13.46 -5.15 10.24
C VAL A 112 12.93 -3.73 10.31
N HIS A 113 13.74 -2.76 9.86
CA HIS A 113 13.36 -1.36 9.76
C HIS A 113 12.07 -1.19 8.94
N TRP A 114 11.16 -0.33 9.41
CA TRP A 114 9.81 -0.23 8.87
C TRP A 114 9.77 0.18 7.40
N SER A 115 10.72 1.02 6.97
CA SER A 115 10.77 1.50 5.58
C SER A 115 11.12 0.39 4.60
N LEU A 116 12.05 -0.50 4.96
CA LEU A 116 12.39 -1.69 4.19
C LEU A 116 11.18 -2.64 4.11
N SER A 117 10.49 -2.83 5.24
CA SER A 117 9.28 -3.66 5.29
C SER A 117 8.16 -3.08 4.41
N THR A 118 7.97 -1.77 4.39
CA THR A 118 6.99 -1.11 3.50
C THR A 118 7.40 -1.24 2.03
N ALA A 119 8.67 -1.05 1.70
CA ALA A 119 9.20 -1.21 0.34
C ALA A 119 9.06 -2.65 -0.16
N SER A 120 9.31 -3.65 0.69
CA SER A 120 9.10 -5.06 0.37
C SER A 120 7.62 -5.41 0.22
N ALA A 121 6.72 -4.76 0.97
CA ALA A 121 5.29 -4.91 0.72
C ALA A 121 4.89 -4.41 -0.67
N LEU A 122 5.53 -3.35 -1.20
CA LEU A 122 5.29 -2.88 -2.56
C LEU A 122 5.65 -3.94 -3.61
N TYR A 123 6.77 -4.65 -3.43
CA TYR A 123 7.14 -5.78 -4.28
C TYR A 123 6.02 -6.83 -4.33
N TRP A 124 5.55 -7.26 -3.16
CA TRP A 124 4.51 -8.29 -3.09
C TRP A 124 3.16 -7.82 -3.66
N ARG A 125 2.82 -6.54 -3.53
CA ARG A 125 1.66 -5.93 -4.20
C ARG A 125 1.79 -5.95 -5.73
N VAL A 126 2.97 -5.63 -6.26
CA VAL A 126 3.26 -5.74 -7.71
C VAL A 126 3.13 -7.19 -8.18
N LYS A 127 3.56 -8.17 -7.37
CA LYS A 127 3.43 -9.60 -7.65
C LYS A 127 2.02 -10.15 -7.47
N GLY A 128 1.16 -9.46 -6.73
CA GLY A 128 -0.18 -9.92 -6.37
C GLY A 128 -0.21 -10.89 -5.19
N ASP A 129 0.85 -10.98 -4.40
CA ASP A 129 0.89 -11.81 -3.20
C ASP A 129 0.43 -11.00 -1.98
N ALA A 130 -0.88 -11.03 -1.71
CA ALA A 130 -1.44 -10.33 -0.57
C ALA A 130 -0.94 -10.86 0.77
N VAL A 131 -0.62 -12.15 0.88
CA VAL A 131 -0.21 -12.76 2.16
C VAL A 131 1.15 -12.21 2.57
N ASN A 132 2.13 -12.24 1.67
CA ASN A 132 3.45 -11.70 1.94
C ASN A 132 3.44 -10.17 2.02
N ALA A 133 2.61 -9.48 1.22
CA ALA A 133 2.43 -8.04 1.34
C ALA A 133 1.93 -7.65 2.74
N LEU A 134 0.88 -8.31 3.24
CA LEU A 134 0.34 -8.04 4.58
C LEU A 134 1.33 -8.44 5.68
N LYS A 135 2.10 -9.52 5.51
CA LYS A 135 3.16 -9.90 6.45
C LYS A 135 4.18 -8.77 6.60
N CYS A 136 4.65 -8.21 5.48
CA CYS A 136 5.57 -7.08 5.48
C CYS A 136 4.96 -5.81 6.07
N LEU A 137 3.69 -5.51 5.79
CA LEU A 137 3.02 -4.35 6.37
C LEU A 137 2.80 -4.49 7.88
N ARG A 138 2.54 -5.70 8.38
CA ARG A 138 2.48 -5.97 9.83
C ARG A 138 3.83 -5.71 10.48
N GLN A 139 4.93 -6.18 9.88
CA GLN A 139 6.29 -5.87 10.35
C GLN A 139 6.52 -4.35 10.36
N SER A 140 6.12 -3.65 9.30
CA SER A 140 6.25 -2.20 9.23
C SER A 140 5.45 -1.47 10.33
N LEU A 141 4.21 -1.89 10.63
CA LEU A 141 3.42 -1.27 11.70
C LEU A 141 4.05 -1.47 13.08
N ASN A 142 4.68 -2.62 13.29
CA ASN A 142 5.32 -2.98 14.54
C ASN A 142 6.58 -2.16 14.82
N SER A 143 7.44 -1.95 13.80
CA SER A 143 8.70 -1.21 13.96
C SER A 143 8.62 0.29 13.63
N ALA A 144 7.53 0.77 13.01
CA ALA A 144 7.39 2.18 12.65
C ALA A 144 7.11 3.09 13.87
N PRO A 145 7.73 4.29 13.91
CA PRO A 145 7.26 5.41 14.73
C PRO A 145 5.77 5.70 14.48
N SER A 146 5.07 6.19 15.51
CA SER A 146 3.61 6.36 15.45
C SER A 146 3.12 7.27 14.31
N ASP A 147 3.90 8.29 13.96
CA ASP A 147 3.64 9.28 12.92
C ASP A 147 3.98 8.80 11.49
N MET A 148 4.62 7.63 11.38
CA MET A 148 4.98 6.97 10.11
C MET A 148 4.10 5.75 9.79
N ARG A 149 3.26 5.31 10.73
CA ARG A 149 2.39 4.13 10.55
C ARG A 149 1.32 4.33 9.47
N ASP A 150 1.00 5.58 9.12
CA ASP A 150 0.08 5.91 8.03
C ASP A 150 0.50 5.29 6.70
N VAL A 151 1.80 5.14 6.44
CA VAL A 151 2.33 4.53 5.21
C VAL A 151 1.88 3.08 5.06
N ALA A 152 2.08 2.28 6.11
CA ALA A 152 1.66 0.88 6.08
C ALA A 152 0.13 0.74 6.10
N LEU A 153 -0.57 1.59 6.85
CA LEU A 153 -2.03 1.61 6.93
C LEU A 153 -2.69 1.93 5.57
N VAL A 154 -2.16 2.90 4.82
CA VAL A 154 -2.62 3.18 3.44
C VAL A 154 -2.43 1.96 2.55
N SER A 155 -1.26 1.34 2.60
CA SER A 155 -0.98 0.15 1.79
C SER A 155 -1.92 -1.01 2.13
N MET A 156 -2.18 -1.28 3.42
CA MET A 156 -3.16 -2.27 3.87
C MET A 156 -4.57 -1.93 3.38
N ALA A 157 -4.99 -0.67 3.48
CA ALA A 157 -6.29 -0.22 3.02
C ALA A 157 -6.49 -0.47 1.51
N ASN A 158 -5.47 -0.21 0.68
CA ASN A 158 -5.51 -0.54 -0.74
C ASN A 158 -5.62 -2.05 -0.98
N ILE A 159 -4.82 -2.89 -0.30
CA ILE A 159 -4.90 -4.36 -0.45
C ILE A 159 -6.29 -4.86 -0.08
N TYR A 160 -6.84 -4.41 1.06
CA TYR A 160 -8.18 -4.82 1.51
C TYR A 160 -9.27 -4.35 0.55
N GLN A 161 -9.12 -3.15 -0.03
CA GLN A 161 -10.05 -2.62 -1.02
C GLN A 161 -10.04 -3.47 -2.30
N GLN A 162 -8.86 -3.81 -2.83
CA GLN A 162 -8.72 -4.70 -3.99
C GLN A 162 -9.21 -6.12 -3.72
N ALA A 163 -9.07 -6.60 -2.48
CA ALA A 163 -9.59 -7.89 -2.05
C ALA A 163 -11.10 -7.89 -1.76
N GLY A 164 -11.78 -6.75 -1.88
CA GLY A 164 -13.22 -6.60 -1.61
C GLY A 164 -13.60 -6.55 -0.12
N LEU A 165 -12.63 -6.49 0.78
CA LEU A 165 -12.84 -6.38 2.23
C LEU A 165 -12.99 -4.92 2.67
N LEU A 166 -14.01 -4.27 2.11
CA LEU A 166 -14.17 -2.82 2.13
C LEU A 166 -14.31 -2.22 3.55
N HIS A 167 -14.92 -2.95 4.48
CA HIS A 167 -14.99 -2.48 5.89
C HIS A 167 -13.64 -2.53 6.59
N SER A 168 -12.83 -3.56 6.35
CA SER A 168 -11.44 -3.61 6.87
C SER A 168 -10.58 -2.52 6.22
N ALA A 169 -10.80 -2.25 4.93
CA ALA A 169 -10.16 -1.15 4.22
C ALA A 169 -10.50 0.21 4.83
N LEU A 170 -11.78 0.48 5.15
CA LEU A 170 -12.20 1.71 5.82
C LEU A 170 -11.54 1.88 7.19
N ILE A 171 -11.42 0.81 7.98
CA ILE A 171 -10.77 0.88 9.30
C ILE A 171 -9.28 1.25 9.15
N ALA A 172 -8.55 0.55 8.27
CA ALA A 172 -7.14 0.85 8.01
C ALA A 172 -6.95 2.28 7.48
N GLY A 173 -7.75 2.70 6.49
CA GLY A 173 -7.71 4.05 5.93
C GLY A 173 -8.10 5.14 6.95
N GLY A 174 -9.05 4.85 7.84
CA GLY A 174 -9.45 5.75 8.92
C GLY A 174 -8.36 5.95 9.96
N PHE A 175 -7.63 4.89 10.33
CA PHE A 175 -6.44 5.03 11.18
C PHE A 175 -5.35 5.85 10.50
N ALA A 176 -5.11 5.64 9.19
CA ALA A 176 -4.17 6.47 8.45
C ALA A 176 -4.59 7.95 8.47
N LEU A 177 -5.86 8.25 8.22
CA LEU A 177 -6.40 9.62 8.24
C LEU A 177 -6.23 10.29 9.60
N LYS A 178 -6.40 9.54 10.70
CA LYS A 178 -6.18 10.06 12.06
C LYS A 178 -4.72 10.50 12.29
N ILE A 179 -3.75 9.79 11.71
CA ILE A 179 -2.32 10.11 11.82
C ILE A 179 -1.97 11.29 10.91
N SER A 180 -2.42 11.25 9.66
CA SER A 180 -2.05 12.23 8.61
C SER A 180 -3.28 12.80 7.91
N PRO A 181 -4.03 13.73 8.55
CA PRO A 181 -5.34 14.18 8.05
C PRO A 181 -5.29 14.99 6.76
N LYS A 182 -4.11 15.49 6.35
CA LYS A 182 -3.93 16.33 5.15
C LYS A 182 -3.14 15.63 4.03
N LEU A 183 -2.97 14.32 4.12
CA LEU A 183 -2.22 13.60 3.11
C LEU A 183 -3.11 13.20 1.93
N VAL A 184 -2.80 13.73 0.75
CA VAL A 184 -3.57 13.52 -0.50
C VAL A 184 -3.83 12.05 -0.78
N ALA A 185 -2.82 11.19 -0.62
CA ALA A 185 -2.92 9.76 -0.85
C ALA A 185 -4.04 9.12 -0.01
N ILE A 186 -4.16 9.48 1.27
CA ILE A 186 -5.17 8.92 2.19
C ILE A 186 -6.59 9.31 1.76
N HIS A 187 -6.79 10.58 1.40
CA HIS A 187 -8.10 11.06 0.95
C HIS A 187 -8.52 10.33 -0.33
N PHE A 188 -7.61 10.17 -1.28
CA PHE A 188 -7.91 9.43 -2.50
C PHE A 188 -8.16 7.93 -2.23
N THR A 189 -7.40 7.29 -1.33
CA THR A 189 -7.66 5.90 -0.92
C THR A 189 -9.06 5.75 -0.30
N LEU A 190 -9.44 6.63 0.63
CA LEU A 190 -10.77 6.60 1.25
C LEU A 190 -11.87 6.87 0.23
N ALA A 191 -11.66 7.79 -0.72
CA ALA A 191 -12.60 8.02 -1.81
C ALA A 191 -12.83 6.76 -2.65
N ASN A 192 -11.76 6.04 -3.02
CA ASN A 192 -11.84 4.77 -3.73
C ASN A 192 -12.60 3.71 -2.93
N ILE A 193 -12.35 3.60 -1.62
CA ILE A 193 -13.06 2.65 -0.75
C ILE A 193 -14.55 2.98 -0.67
N TYR A 194 -14.92 4.25 -0.47
CA TYR A 194 -16.33 4.67 -0.47
C TYR A 194 -17.01 4.46 -1.82
N ALA A 195 -16.28 4.66 -2.93
CA ALA A 195 -16.79 4.38 -4.26
C ALA A 195 -17.02 2.87 -4.46
N SER A 196 -16.11 2.00 -3.99
CA SER A 196 -16.30 0.54 -4.00
C SER A 196 -17.46 0.07 -3.11
N LEU A 197 -17.79 0.82 -2.06
CA LEU A 197 -18.97 0.63 -1.20
C LEU A 197 -20.26 1.20 -1.81
N GLU A 198 -20.19 1.79 -3.00
CA GLU A 198 -21.31 2.47 -3.69
C GLU A 198 -21.88 3.66 -2.87
N LYS A 199 -21.11 4.17 -1.90
CA LYS A 199 -21.41 5.36 -1.11
C LYS A 199 -20.91 6.62 -1.83
N TYR A 200 -21.45 6.89 -3.00
CA TYR A 200 -20.93 7.89 -3.93
C TYR A 200 -20.84 9.31 -3.35
N GLN A 201 -21.78 9.73 -2.50
CA GLN A 201 -21.71 11.05 -1.84
C GLN A 201 -20.44 11.19 -0.97
N HIS A 202 -20.10 10.16 -0.19
CA HIS A 202 -18.89 10.16 0.62
C HIS A 202 -17.64 10.08 -0.26
N ALA A 203 -17.69 9.29 -1.33
CA ALA A 203 -16.60 9.20 -2.30
C ALA A 203 -16.29 10.57 -2.92
N LEU A 204 -17.32 11.27 -3.40
CA LEU A 204 -17.18 12.62 -3.97
C LEU A 204 -16.60 13.60 -2.96
N MET A 205 -17.03 13.58 -1.70
CA MET A 205 -16.46 14.44 -0.65
C MET A 205 -14.94 14.25 -0.52
N PHE A 206 -14.47 12.99 -0.49
CA PHE A 206 -13.04 12.70 -0.41
C PHE A 206 -12.28 12.96 -1.73
N TYR A 207 -12.89 12.76 -2.89
CA TYR A 207 -12.27 13.14 -4.17
C TYR A 207 -12.13 14.67 -4.30
N TYR A 208 -13.14 15.44 -3.91
CA TYR A 208 -13.03 16.91 -3.88
C TYR A 208 -12.02 17.38 -2.83
N SER A 209 -11.95 16.73 -1.67
CA SER A 209 -10.89 16.97 -0.69
C SER A 209 -9.50 16.72 -1.30
N THR A 210 -9.34 15.64 -2.07
CA THR A 210 -8.11 15.34 -2.82
C THR A 210 -7.75 16.49 -3.77
N LEU A 211 -8.72 16.99 -4.55
CA LEU A 211 -8.52 18.11 -5.48
C LEU A 211 -8.30 19.47 -4.79
N SER A 212 -8.83 19.66 -3.58
CA SER A 212 -8.57 20.87 -2.80
C SER A 212 -7.12 20.98 -2.35
N MET A 213 -6.46 19.85 -2.10
CA MET A 213 -5.05 19.78 -1.72
C MET A 213 -4.13 19.69 -2.94
N GLN A 214 -4.56 19.00 -3.99
CA GLN A 214 -3.81 18.86 -5.25
C GLN A 214 -4.74 18.99 -6.45
N THR A 215 -4.88 20.23 -6.93
CA THR A 215 -5.84 20.58 -8.00
C THR A 215 -5.64 19.82 -9.30
N ASN A 216 -4.40 19.42 -9.61
CA ASN A 216 -4.05 18.68 -10.82
C ASN A 216 -3.97 17.16 -10.62
N PHE A 217 -4.62 16.62 -9.58
CA PHE A 217 -4.68 15.17 -9.35
C PHE A 217 -5.68 14.52 -10.32
N GLU A 218 -5.25 14.25 -11.54
CA GLU A 218 -6.07 13.69 -12.62
C GLU A 218 -6.86 12.43 -12.23
N PRO A 219 -6.30 11.46 -11.45
CA PRO A 219 -7.08 10.29 -11.06
C PRO A 219 -8.36 10.63 -10.27
N ALA A 220 -8.37 11.69 -9.47
CA ALA A 220 -9.57 12.13 -8.75
C ALA A 220 -10.59 12.77 -9.71
N LYS A 221 -10.13 13.58 -10.67
CA LYS A 221 -11.01 14.19 -11.68
C LYS A 221 -11.71 13.12 -12.52
N GLU A 222 -10.98 12.09 -12.94
CA GLU A 222 -11.52 10.96 -13.69
C GLU A 222 -12.61 10.22 -12.89
N ARG A 223 -12.33 9.89 -11.62
CA ARG A 223 -13.30 9.19 -10.76
C ARG A 223 -14.56 10.01 -10.51
N ILE A 224 -14.43 11.31 -10.29
CA ILE A 224 -15.58 12.22 -10.15
C ILE A 224 -16.43 12.20 -11.42
N ARG A 225 -15.81 12.35 -12.61
CA ARG A 225 -16.53 12.27 -13.89
C ARG A 225 -17.26 10.94 -14.04
N THR A 226 -16.60 9.82 -13.73
CA THR A 226 -17.24 8.48 -13.80
C THR A 226 -18.47 8.37 -12.92
N ILE A 227 -18.43 8.92 -11.70
CA ILE A 227 -19.57 8.90 -10.78
C ILE A 227 -20.76 9.71 -11.36
N TYR A 228 -20.51 10.90 -11.90
CA TYR A 228 -21.59 11.71 -12.50
C TYR A 228 -22.19 11.05 -13.74
N CYS A 229 -21.36 10.51 -14.65
CA CYS A 229 -21.86 9.79 -15.81
C CYS A 229 -22.72 8.57 -15.42
N PHE A 230 -22.40 7.91 -14.30
CA PHE A 230 -23.23 6.82 -13.79
C PHE A 230 -24.56 7.32 -13.24
N ALA A 231 -24.56 8.41 -12.47
CA ALA A 231 -25.77 8.99 -11.91
C ALA A 231 -26.77 9.42 -13.00
N GLU A 232 -26.29 10.08 -14.06
CA GLU A 232 -27.11 10.53 -15.19
C GLU A 232 -27.77 9.36 -15.94
N ASN A 233 -27.02 8.26 -16.15
CA ASN A 233 -27.53 7.05 -16.80
C ASN A 233 -28.50 6.23 -15.94
N SER A 234 -28.56 6.48 -14.63
CA SER A 234 -29.45 5.76 -13.69
C SER A 234 -30.81 6.46 -13.52
N SER A 235 -30.92 7.69 -14.03
CA SER A 235 -32.13 8.53 -13.99
C SER A 235 -32.95 8.49 -15.29
N LEU A 236 -32.58 7.60 -16.23
CA LEU A 236 -33.28 7.28 -17.48
C LEU A 236 -33.83 5.85 -17.41
#